data_AF-A0A1Q5HLN4-F1
#
_entry.id   AF-A0A1Q5HLN4-F1
#
_cell.length_a   1.000
_cell.length_b   1.000
_cell.length_c   1.000
_cell.angle_alpha   90.00
_cell.angle_beta   90.00
_cell.angle_gamma   90.00
#
_symmetry.space_group_name_H-M   'P 1'
#
loop_
_entity.id
_entity.type
_entity.pdbx_description
1 polymer ?
#
loop_
_entity_poly.entity_id
_entity_poly.type
_entity_poly.pdbx_seq_one_letter_code
_entity_poly.pdbx_strand_id
1 'polypeptide(L)'
;MTEMTVVVPRRWAGWARTRHLAAMVVAMVAGMVLLGPLWRVGADVLGGAAVLARPDVGALVMATNMALGMAAWMWHRGYGWAATGEMSAAMYVPFLLLLPPWWAGWAGDDTLLLGGHLLMVPAMLLVALRHRHTAAPPPRRHPVAAALARGWPAGLGLLMTVDMWFAPTVFAPWTLLVLPAGYLLIGSCRRQWDDRRALAVQLAGAAVWGGLAVVATVASADVAGVLVGVGWFVHAGWDAWYHRTGTVVPRGYALWCAVFDVGVGLTTLLAVLSR
;
A
#
# COMPACT_ATOMS: atom_id res chain seq x y z
N MET A 1 10.57 47.27 18.76
CA MET A 1 10.31 46.11 17.88
C MET A 1 11.09 44.94 18.45
N THR A 2 10.40 44.07 19.20
CA THR A 2 11.03 42.96 19.92
C THR A 2 11.01 41.75 18.99
N GLU A 3 12.18 41.36 18.47
CA GLU A 3 12.36 40.09 17.76
C GLU A 3 12.09 38.93 18.73
N MET A 4 10.88 38.37 18.68
CA MET A 4 10.59 37.07 19.29
C MET A 4 11.28 35.99 18.47
N THR A 5 12.53 35.70 18.79
CA THR A 5 13.19 34.48 18.30
C THR A 5 12.57 33.28 19.02
N VAL A 6 11.63 32.62 18.33
CA VAL A 6 11.03 31.37 18.83
C VAL A 6 12.10 30.27 18.78
N VAL A 7 12.76 30.04 19.91
CA VAL A 7 13.70 28.94 20.08
C VAL A 7 12.90 27.63 20.14
N VAL A 8 12.78 26.94 19.01
CA VAL A 8 12.16 25.61 18.98
C VAL A 8 13.09 24.64 19.73
N PRO A 9 12.61 23.94 20.79
CA PRO A 9 13.45 23.04 21.56
C PRO A 9 14.07 21.95 20.66
N ARG A 10 15.37 21.65 20.81
CA ARG A 10 16.10 20.62 20.01
C ARG A 10 15.35 19.27 19.92
N ARG A 11 14.69 18.87 21.02
CA ARG A 11 13.86 17.65 21.11
C ARG A 11 12.63 17.66 20.18
N TRP A 12 11.98 18.81 20.00
CA TRP A 12 10.84 18.98 19.08
C TRP A 12 11.29 18.97 17.62
N ALA A 13 12.44 19.60 17.32
CA ALA A 13 13.04 19.57 15.99
C ALA A 13 13.55 18.18 15.57
N GLY A 14 13.93 17.33 16.53
CA GLY A 14 14.28 15.92 16.29
C GLY A 14 13.05 15.08 15.96
N TRP A 15 11.98 15.21 16.74
CA TRP A 15 10.74 14.44 16.55
C TRP A 15 10.01 14.79 15.25
N ALA A 16 9.98 16.06 14.86
CA ALA A 16 9.43 16.46 13.57
C ALA A 16 10.19 15.84 12.39
N ARG A 17 11.52 15.75 12.49
CA ARG A 17 12.38 15.11 11.48
C ARG A 17 12.18 13.60 11.41
N THR A 18 12.14 12.91 12.55
CA THR A 18 11.91 11.46 12.56
C THR A 18 10.53 11.10 12.03
N ARG A 19 9.48 11.86 12.38
CA ARG A 19 8.14 11.70 11.79
C ARG A 19 8.15 11.92 10.28
N HIS A 20 8.91 12.89 9.80
CA HIS A 20 9.03 13.15 8.37
C HIS A 20 9.72 12.00 7.64
N LEU A 21 10.88 11.53 8.14
CA LEU A 21 11.57 10.36 7.58
C LEU A 21 10.70 9.11 7.64
N ALA A 22 10.03 8.84 8.76
CA ALA A 22 9.13 7.70 8.89
C ALA A 22 7.99 7.77 7.86
N ALA A 23 7.42 8.95 7.62
CA ALA A 23 6.40 9.12 6.60
C ALA A 23 6.95 8.88 5.18
N MET A 24 8.19 9.26 4.89
CA MET A 24 8.85 8.97 3.61
C MET A 24 9.09 7.47 3.44
N VAL A 25 9.58 6.78 4.47
CA VAL A 25 9.76 5.32 4.45
C VAL A 25 8.43 4.60 4.22
N VAL A 26 7.36 5.01 4.92
CA VAL A 26 6.01 4.46 4.68
C VAL A 26 5.57 4.70 3.24
N ALA A 27 5.84 5.87 2.67
CA ALA A 27 5.52 6.17 1.28
C ALA A 27 6.34 5.33 0.28
N MET A 28 7.62 5.07 0.57
CA MET A 28 8.47 4.19 -0.25
C MET A 28 7.95 2.76 -0.25
N VAL A 29 7.62 2.23 0.93
CA VAL A 29 7.03 0.88 1.08
C VAL A 29 5.68 0.82 0.37
N ALA A 30 4.85 1.85 0.50
CA ALA A 30 3.59 1.93 -0.25
C ALA A 30 3.84 1.90 -1.76
N GLY A 31 4.82 2.66 -2.29
CA GLY A 31 5.18 2.62 -3.71
C GLY A 31 5.57 1.22 -4.18
N MET A 32 6.36 0.49 -3.40
CA MET A 32 6.74 -0.90 -3.67
C MET A 32 5.54 -1.84 -3.74
N VAL A 33 4.69 -1.80 -2.72
CA VAL A 33 3.52 -2.69 -2.61
C VAL A 33 2.52 -2.41 -3.73
N LEU A 34 2.38 -1.15 -4.13
CA LEU A 34 1.36 -0.73 -5.09
C LEU A 34 1.80 -0.86 -6.55
N LEU A 35 3.07 -0.59 -6.86
CA LEU A 35 3.56 -0.64 -8.24
C LEU A 35 4.13 -2.03 -8.60
N GLY A 36 4.59 -2.80 -7.62
CA GLY A 36 5.12 -4.15 -7.84
C GLY A 36 4.19 -5.10 -8.62
N PRO A 37 2.88 -5.16 -8.31
CA PRO A 37 1.89 -5.90 -9.10
C PRO A 37 1.87 -5.51 -10.58
N LEU A 38 1.89 -4.21 -10.88
CA LEU A 38 1.82 -3.69 -12.25
C LEU A 38 3.01 -4.15 -13.09
N TRP A 39 4.21 -4.17 -12.51
CA TRP A 39 5.42 -4.65 -13.19
C TRP A 39 5.38 -6.13 -13.49
N ARG A 40 4.86 -6.96 -12.57
CA ARG A 40 4.74 -8.41 -12.78
C ARG A 40 3.76 -8.74 -13.90
N VAL A 41 2.56 -8.16 -13.85
CA VAL A 41 1.57 -8.31 -14.93
C VAL A 41 2.12 -7.83 -16.27
N GLY A 42 2.76 -6.65 -16.32
CA GLY A 42 3.34 -6.14 -17.56
C GLY A 42 4.44 -7.06 -18.11
N ALA A 43 5.29 -7.61 -17.23
CA ALA A 43 6.32 -8.55 -17.61
C ALA A 43 5.74 -9.88 -18.12
N ASP A 44 4.68 -10.40 -17.51
CA ASP A 44 4.04 -11.65 -17.94
C ASP A 44 3.39 -11.49 -19.32
N VAL A 45 2.66 -10.39 -19.55
CA VAL A 45 1.99 -10.09 -20.82
C VAL A 45 2.99 -9.89 -21.97
N LEU A 46 4.14 -9.26 -21.68
CA LEU A 46 5.16 -8.94 -22.67
C LEU A 46 6.25 -10.02 -22.81
N GLY A 47 6.16 -11.13 -22.06
CA GLY A 47 7.21 -12.17 -22.04
C GLY A 47 8.53 -11.72 -21.39
N GLY A 48 8.49 -10.66 -20.59
CA GLY A 48 9.62 -10.04 -19.91
C GLY A 48 9.90 -10.55 -18.50
N ALA A 49 9.24 -11.62 -18.03
CA ALA A 49 9.42 -12.15 -16.68
C ALA A 49 10.89 -12.49 -16.37
N ALA A 50 11.61 -13.09 -17.33
CA ALA A 50 13.03 -13.38 -17.20
C ALA A 50 13.89 -12.10 -17.08
N VAL A 51 13.48 -11.01 -17.74
CA VAL A 51 14.15 -9.70 -17.65
C VAL A 51 13.92 -9.09 -16.27
N LEU A 52 12.68 -9.13 -15.78
CA LEU A 52 12.32 -8.60 -14.45
C LEU A 52 13.00 -9.36 -13.30
N ALA A 53 13.24 -10.67 -13.49
CA ALA A 53 13.93 -11.52 -12.53
C ALA A 53 15.45 -11.24 -12.43
N ARG A 54 16.03 -10.51 -13.39
CA ARG A 54 17.46 -10.17 -13.32
C ARG A 54 17.73 -9.23 -12.14
N PRO A 55 18.76 -9.47 -11.32
CA PRO A 55 19.05 -8.65 -10.15
C PRO A 55 19.28 -7.16 -10.46
N ASP A 56 19.89 -6.85 -11.60
CA ASP A 56 20.12 -5.47 -12.06
C ASP A 56 18.80 -4.73 -12.38
N VAL A 57 17.91 -5.37 -13.12
CA VAL A 57 16.58 -4.83 -13.44
C VAL A 57 15.70 -4.76 -12.20
N GLY A 58 15.68 -5.82 -11.39
CA GLY A 58 14.92 -5.89 -10.15
C GLY A 58 15.31 -4.78 -9.16
N ALA A 59 16.61 -4.52 -9.00
CA ALA A 59 17.12 -3.45 -8.16
C ALA A 59 16.64 -2.06 -8.64
N LEU A 60 16.66 -1.81 -9.95
CA LEU A 60 16.22 -0.53 -10.53
C LEU A 60 14.70 -0.37 -10.49
N VAL A 61 13.92 -1.41 -10.76
CA VAL A 61 12.46 -1.38 -10.63
C VAL A 61 12.06 -1.11 -9.19
N MET A 62 12.72 -1.77 -8.24
CA MET A 62 12.54 -1.53 -6.81
C MET A 62 12.87 -0.09 -6.43
N ALA A 63 14.05 0.42 -6.81
CA ALA A 63 14.44 1.81 -6.58
C ALA A 63 13.41 2.79 -7.17
N THR A 64 12.89 2.49 -8.36
CA THR A 64 11.86 3.28 -9.05
C THR A 64 10.54 3.30 -8.28
N ASN A 65 10.05 2.15 -7.83
CA ASN A 65 8.79 2.07 -7.10
C ASN A 65 8.86 2.83 -5.77
N MET A 66 9.98 2.68 -5.05
CA MET A 66 10.22 3.43 -3.82
C MET A 66 10.30 4.95 -4.10
N ALA A 67 11.03 5.35 -5.16
CA ALA A 67 11.20 6.76 -5.52
C ALA A 67 9.86 7.40 -5.94
N LEU A 68 9.02 6.69 -6.69
CA LEU A 68 7.70 7.16 -7.09
C LEU A 68 6.77 7.36 -5.88
N GLY A 69 6.75 6.41 -4.94
CA GLY A 69 5.94 6.54 -3.72
C GLY A 69 6.37 7.74 -2.87
N MET A 70 7.68 7.91 -2.71
CA MET A 70 8.29 9.02 -1.98
C MET A 70 8.08 10.37 -2.69
N ALA A 71 8.24 10.43 -4.00
CA ALA A 71 8.02 11.62 -4.82
C ALA A 71 6.55 12.05 -4.78
N ALA A 72 5.60 11.11 -4.86
CA ALA A 72 4.17 11.40 -4.72
C ALA A 72 3.84 12.00 -3.35
N TRP A 73 4.43 11.43 -2.28
CA TRP A 73 4.30 11.99 -0.94
C TRP A 73 4.91 13.39 -0.82
N MET A 74 6.08 13.59 -1.41
CA MET A 74 6.76 14.88 -1.37
C MET A 74 5.98 15.96 -2.12
N TRP A 75 5.45 15.63 -3.29
CA TRP A 75 4.60 16.51 -4.07
C TRP A 75 3.30 16.85 -3.33
N HIS A 76 2.67 15.86 -2.69
CA HIS A 76 1.48 16.08 -1.86
C HIS A 76 1.72 17.06 -0.71
N ARG A 77 2.94 17.06 -0.15
CA ARG A 77 3.38 17.97 0.91
C ARG A 77 3.84 19.35 0.41
N GLY A 78 3.88 19.57 -0.91
CA GLY A 78 4.30 20.84 -1.51
C GLY A 78 5.81 21.03 -1.54
N TYR A 79 6.60 19.96 -1.50
CA TYR A 79 8.05 20.09 -1.75
C TYR A 79 8.32 20.37 -3.24
N GLY A 80 9.33 21.21 -3.50
CA GLY A 80 9.70 21.60 -4.87
C GLY A 80 10.33 20.46 -5.67
N TRP A 81 10.28 20.56 -7.00
CA TRP A 81 10.79 19.54 -7.92
C TRP A 81 12.29 19.24 -7.74
N ALA A 82 13.11 20.27 -7.46
CA ALA A 82 14.54 20.09 -7.20
C ALA A 82 14.80 19.19 -5.99
N ALA A 83 14.11 19.46 -4.87
CA ALA A 83 14.19 18.65 -3.66
C ALA A 83 13.75 17.19 -3.88
N THR A 84 12.64 17.00 -4.60
CA THR A 84 12.17 15.64 -4.95
C THR A 84 13.18 14.93 -5.86
N GLY A 85 13.79 15.64 -6.81
CA GLY A 85 14.84 15.12 -7.69
C GLY A 85 16.10 14.72 -6.94
N GLU A 86 16.58 15.54 -6.01
CA GLU A 86 17.74 15.24 -5.16
C GLU A 86 17.48 14.02 -4.26
N MET A 87 16.30 13.96 -3.63
CA MET A 87 15.92 12.80 -2.82
C MET A 87 15.79 11.53 -3.65
N SER A 88 15.28 11.63 -4.88
CA SER A 88 15.19 10.50 -5.81
C SER A 88 16.59 10.07 -6.25
N ALA A 89 17.49 11.01 -6.58
CA ALA A 89 18.87 10.73 -6.94
C ALA A 89 19.62 10.02 -5.79
N ALA A 90 19.42 10.45 -4.54
CA ALA A 90 19.99 9.80 -3.37
C ALA A 90 19.57 8.33 -3.21
N MET A 91 18.43 7.95 -3.79
CA MET A 91 17.97 6.56 -3.80
C MET A 91 18.58 5.73 -4.93
N TYR A 92 18.81 6.31 -6.12
CA TYR A 92 19.40 5.59 -7.25
C TYR A 92 20.92 5.48 -7.18
N VAL A 93 21.61 6.53 -6.71
CA VAL A 93 23.08 6.60 -6.69
C VAL A 93 23.73 5.38 -6.04
N PRO A 94 23.29 4.90 -4.87
CA PRO A 94 23.86 3.69 -4.26
C PRO A 94 23.80 2.45 -5.17
N PHE A 95 22.66 2.20 -5.83
CA PHE A 95 22.51 1.06 -6.73
C PHE A 95 23.35 1.24 -7.99
N LEU A 96 23.39 2.46 -8.57
CA LEU A 96 24.22 2.76 -9.73
C LEU A 96 25.72 2.61 -9.44
N LEU A 97 26.16 2.83 -8.20
CA LEU A 97 27.55 2.62 -7.79
C LEU A 97 27.88 1.13 -7.57
N LEU A 98 26.91 0.31 -7.16
CA LEU A 98 27.09 -1.13 -6.93
C LEU A 98 26.92 -1.98 -8.18
N LEU A 99 26.26 -1.46 -9.23
CA LEU A 99 26.07 -2.17 -10.51
C LEU A 99 27.39 -2.51 -11.22
N PRO A 100 28.39 -1.61 -11.37
CA PRO A 100 29.65 -1.96 -12.03
C PRO A 100 30.45 -3.07 -11.32
N PRO A 101 30.63 -3.04 -9.98
CA PRO A 101 31.23 -4.16 -9.24
C PRO A 101 30.45 -5.47 -9.38
N TRP A 102 29.12 -5.41 -9.44
CA TRP A 102 28.28 -6.58 -9.66
C TRP A 102 28.44 -7.15 -11.08
N TRP A 103 28.45 -6.31 -12.12
CA TRP A 103 28.74 -6.74 -13.50
C TRP A 103 30.15 -7.34 -13.66
N ALA A 104 31.12 -6.85 -12.87
CA ALA A 104 32.47 -7.40 -12.83
C ALA A 104 32.56 -8.74 -12.06
N GLY A 105 31.46 -9.19 -11.43
CA GLY A 105 31.41 -10.41 -10.62
C GLY A 105 32.09 -10.29 -9.25
N TRP A 106 32.44 -9.06 -8.82
CA TRP A 106 33.10 -8.82 -7.52
C TRP A 106 32.11 -8.71 -6.37
N ALA A 107 30.84 -8.47 -6.67
CA ALA A 107 29.76 -8.36 -5.71
C ALA A 107 28.64 -9.32 -6.08
N GLY A 108 28.11 -10.05 -5.10
CA GLY A 108 26.94 -10.92 -5.28
C GLY A 108 25.62 -10.15 -5.24
N ASP A 109 24.53 -10.83 -5.58
CA ASP A 109 23.17 -10.26 -5.61
C ASP A 109 22.77 -9.64 -4.27
N ASP A 110 23.09 -10.33 -3.16
CA ASP A 110 22.86 -9.83 -1.81
C ASP A 110 23.60 -8.52 -1.54
N THR A 111 24.82 -8.36 -2.09
CA THR A 111 25.60 -7.12 -1.91
C THR A 111 24.98 -5.97 -2.71
N LEU A 112 24.51 -6.22 -3.93
CA LEU A 112 23.80 -5.24 -4.74
C LEU A 112 22.51 -4.77 -4.05
N LEU A 113 21.69 -5.73 -3.60
CA LEU A 113 20.39 -5.45 -3.01
C LEU A 113 20.51 -4.90 -1.59
N LEU A 114 21.16 -5.60 -0.67
CA LEU A 114 21.28 -5.17 0.73
C LEU A 114 22.20 -3.95 0.87
N GLY A 115 23.35 -3.97 0.17
CA GLY A 115 24.30 -2.85 0.17
C GLY A 115 23.67 -1.57 -0.37
N GLY A 116 22.88 -1.67 -1.45
CA GLY A 116 22.16 -0.53 -2.00
C GLY A 116 21.19 0.11 -1.00
N HIS A 117 20.41 -0.71 -0.28
CA HIS A 117 19.51 -0.21 0.79
C HIS A 117 20.27 0.40 1.98
N LEU A 118 21.33 -0.26 2.43
CA LEU A 118 22.13 0.21 3.57
C LEU A 118 22.83 1.53 3.27
N LEU A 119 23.23 1.77 2.02
CA LEU A 119 23.82 3.03 1.57
C LEU A 119 22.76 4.11 1.25
N MET A 120 21.56 3.71 0.83
CA MET A 120 20.45 4.61 0.54
C MET A 120 19.99 5.39 1.76
N VAL A 121 19.86 4.76 2.93
CA VAL A 121 19.39 5.44 4.16
C VAL A 121 20.34 6.59 4.59
N PRO A 122 21.67 6.37 4.67
CA PRO A 122 22.64 7.46 4.89
C PRO A 122 22.59 8.55 3.82
N ALA A 123 22.47 8.19 2.54
CA ALA A 123 22.42 9.16 1.44
C ALA A 123 21.19 10.06 1.55
N MET A 124 20.01 9.48 1.80
CA MET A 124 18.77 10.22 2.03
C MET A 124 18.85 11.10 3.28
N LEU A 125 19.45 10.60 4.36
CA LEU A 125 19.65 11.39 5.57
C LEU A 125 20.56 12.59 5.31
N LEU A 126 21.63 12.42 4.53
CA LEU A 126 22.54 13.49 4.17
C LEU A 126 21.86 14.58 3.33
N VAL A 127 21.02 14.22 2.36
CA VAL A 127 20.21 15.18 1.58
C VAL A 127 19.18 15.89 2.47
N ALA A 128 18.46 15.12 3.30
CA ALA A 128 17.47 15.68 4.22
C ALA A 128 18.08 16.63 5.28
N LEU A 129 19.35 16.45 5.64
CA LEU A 129 20.08 17.34 6.54
C LEU A 129 20.62 18.59 5.83
N ARG A 130 21.01 18.47 4.55
CA ARG A 130 21.50 19.60 3.74
C ARG A 130 20.39 20.57 3.36
N HIS A 131 19.18 20.07 3.09
CA HIS A 131 18.06 20.90 2.67
C HIS A 131 17.02 21.01 3.80
N ARG A 132 16.96 22.20 4.44
CA ARG A 132 15.80 22.57 5.27
C ARG A 132 14.64 22.82 4.33
N HIS A 133 13.92 21.75 3.99
CA HIS A 133 12.76 21.83 3.13
C HIS A 133 11.65 22.64 3.80
N THR A 134 11.59 23.93 3.47
CA THR A 134 10.43 24.76 3.78
C THR A 134 9.31 24.33 2.84
N ALA A 135 8.21 23.83 3.40
CA ALA A 135 7.06 23.45 2.61
C ALA A 135 6.54 24.70 1.89
N ALA A 136 6.49 24.66 0.55
CA ALA A 136 5.80 25.70 -0.19
C ALA A 136 4.28 25.58 0.08
N PRO A 137 3.53 26.70 0.05
CA PRO A 137 2.08 26.64 0.16
C PRO A 137 1.49 25.72 -0.92
N PRO A 138 0.51 24.87 -0.58
CA PRO A 138 0.01 23.86 -1.51
C PRO A 138 -0.60 24.53 -2.75
N PRO A 139 -0.27 24.07 -3.97
CA PRO A 139 -0.88 24.58 -5.18
C PRO A 139 -2.39 24.33 -5.17
N ARG A 140 -3.18 25.24 -5.75
CA ARG A 140 -4.63 25.08 -5.91
C ARG A 140 -4.90 23.83 -6.77
N ARG A 141 -5.57 22.83 -6.20
CA ARG A 141 -5.87 21.58 -6.91
C ARG A 141 -6.92 21.81 -8.00
N HIS A 142 -6.62 21.38 -9.22
CA HIS A 142 -7.58 21.32 -10.33
C HIS A 142 -8.76 20.40 -9.95
N PRO A 143 -10.01 20.67 -10.37
CA PRO A 143 -11.18 19.85 -10.03
C PRO A 143 -11.01 18.35 -10.35
N VAL A 144 -10.29 18.02 -11.43
CA VAL A 144 -9.95 16.63 -11.80
C VAL A 144 -9.00 16.00 -10.77
N ALA A 145 -7.97 16.72 -10.33
CA ALA A 145 -7.06 16.24 -9.27
C ALA A 145 -7.80 16.05 -7.94
N ALA A 146 -8.78 16.91 -7.64
CA ALA A 146 -9.65 16.74 -6.47
C ALA A 146 -10.58 15.52 -6.60
N ALA A 147 -11.09 15.22 -7.80
CA ALA A 147 -11.89 14.03 -8.05
C ALA A 147 -11.06 12.74 -7.93
N LEU A 148 -9.87 12.70 -8.52
CA LEU A 148 -8.92 11.59 -8.37
C LEU A 148 -8.52 11.40 -6.89
N ALA A 149 -8.25 12.51 -6.18
CA ALA A 149 -7.98 12.48 -4.75
C ALA A 149 -9.19 12.11 -3.88
N ARG A 150 -10.41 12.05 -4.41
CA ARG A 150 -11.58 11.46 -3.72
C ARG A 150 -11.74 9.98 -4.04
N GLY A 151 -11.39 9.57 -5.25
CA GLY A 151 -11.43 8.18 -5.70
C GLY A 151 -10.23 7.33 -5.30
N TRP A 152 -9.19 7.90 -4.67
CA TRP A 152 -7.98 7.17 -4.30
C TRP A 152 -8.19 5.86 -3.53
N PRO A 153 -9.18 5.71 -2.61
CA PRO A 153 -9.35 4.44 -1.91
C PRO A 153 -9.86 3.34 -2.84
N ALA A 154 -10.75 3.67 -3.78
CA ALA A 154 -11.21 2.74 -4.80
C ALA A 154 -10.06 2.38 -5.76
N GLY A 155 -9.30 3.38 -6.22
CA GLY A 155 -8.13 3.16 -7.07
C GLY A 155 -7.08 2.26 -6.40
N LEU A 156 -6.85 2.45 -5.10
CA LEU A 156 -5.99 1.60 -4.29
C LEU A 156 -6.50 0.16 -4.22
N GLY A 157 -7.81 -0.04 -4.01
CA GLY A 157 -8.43 -1.37 -3.94
C GLY A 157 -8.27 -2.11 -5.27
N LEU A 158 -8.56 -1.44 -6.39
CA LEU A 158 -8.34 -1.99 -7.73
C LEU A 158 -6.88 -2.36 -7.94
N LEU A 159 -5.96 -1.44 -7.65
CA LEU A 159 -4.54 -1.63 -7.84
C LEU A 159 -4.01 -2.87 -7.10
N MET A 160 -4.45 -3.08 -5.85
CA MET A 160 -4.07 -4.26 -5.06
C MET A 160 -4.64 -5.58 -5.59
N THR A 161 -5.66 -5.54 -6.44
CA THR A 161 -6.24 -6.75 -7.06
C THR A 161 -5.71 -7.02 -8.47
N VAL A 162 -4.88 -6.13 -9.04
CA VAL A 162 -4.44 -6.23 -10.45
C VAL A 162 -3.86 -7.59 -10.80
N ASP A 163 -2.95 -8.15 -10.00
CA ASP A 163 -2.34 -9.45 -10.28
C ASP A 163 -3.38 -10.58 -10.42
N MET A 164 -4.46 -10.49 -9.66
CA MET A 164 -5.48 -11.54 -9.53
C MET A 164 -6.31 -11.68 -10.80
N TRP A 165 -6.35 -10.64 -11.63
CA TRP A 165 -7.04 -10.66 -12.92
C TRP A 165 -6.26 -11.43 -13.99
N PHE A 166 -4.94 -11.55 -13.83
CA PHE A 166 -4.06 -12.23 -14.77
C PHE A 166 -3.63 -13.61 -14.28
N ALA A 167 -3.53 -13.78 -12.95
CA ALA A 167 -3.29 -15.05 -12.29
C ALA A 167 -4.37 -15.29 -11.22
N PRO A 168 -5.57 -15.75 -11.61
CA PRO A 168 -6.65 -15.99 -10.66
C PRO A 168 -6.29 -17.09 -9.66
N THR A 169 -6.36 -16.77 -8.37
CA THR A 169 -6.08 -17.71 -7.27
C THR A 169 -7.27 -17.86 -6.35
N VAL A 170 -7.54 -19.08 -5.91
CA VAL A 170 -8.56 -19.34 -4.87
C VAL A 170 -7.94 -19.08 -3.49
N PHE A 171 -8.52 -18.14 -2.75
CA PHE A 171 -8.04 -17.79 -1.41
C PHE A 171 -8.38 -18.88 -0.40
N ALA A 172 -7.50 -19.03 0.58
CA ALA A 172 -7.73 -19.95 1.68
C ALA A 172 -8.93 -19.47 2.52
N PRO A 173 -9.77 -20.40 3.04
CA PRO A 173 -10.98 -20.06 3.81
C PRO A 173 -10.75 -19.12 5.00
N TRP A 174 -9.58 -19.21 5.66
CA TRP A 174 -9.25 -18.37 6.82
C TRP A 174 -9.22 -16.87 6.48
N THR A 175 -9.02 -16.50 5.21
CA THR A 175 -8.99 -15.10 4.78
C THR A 175 -10.32 -14.38 5.02
N LEU A 176 -11.44 -15.10 5.03
CA LEU A 176 -12.76 -14.60 5.42
C LEU A 176 -12.81 -14.09 6.86
N LEU A 177 -11.88 -14.51 7.73
CA LEU A 177 -11.81 -14.08 9.13
C LEU A 177 -11.06 -12.74 9.30
N VAL A 178 -10.22 -12.38 8.34
CA VAL A 178 -9.45 -11.12 8.37
C VAL A 178 -10.40 -9.93 8.31
N LEU A 179 -11.47 -10.05 7.54
CA LEU A 179 -12.48 -9.02 7.29
C LEU A 179 -13.24 -8.61 8.58
N PRO A 180 -13.94 -9.52 9.29
CA PRO A 180 -14.63 -9.18 10.54
C PRO A 180 -13.65 -8.77 11.65
N ALA A 181 -12.46 -9.37 11.70
CA ALA A 181 -11.43 -8.97 12.68
C ALA A 181 -10.99 -7.52 12.47
N GLY A 182 -10.79 -7.09 11.21
CA GLY A 182 -10.45 -5.71 10.86
C GLY A 182 -11.53 -4.72 11.31
N TYR A 183 -12.80 -5.03 11.05
CA TYR A 183 -13.94 -4.20 11.47
C TYR A 183 -14.05 -4.07 12.99
N LEU A 184 -13.87 -5.16 13.74
CA LEU A 184 -13.86 -5.14 15.21
C LEU A 184 -12.66 -4.35 15.76
N LEU A 185 -11.47 -4.49 15.17
CA LEU A 185 -10.30 -3.72 15.58
C LEU A 185 -10.52 -2.22 15.37
N ILE A 186 -10.97 -1.82 14.17
CA ILE A 186 -11.19 -0.42 13.81
C ILE A 186 -12.32 0.18 14.64
N GLY A 187 -13.44 -0.55 14.82
CA GLY A 187 -14.56 -0.13 15.66
C GLY A 187 -14.13 0.10 17.12
N SER A 188 -13.23 -0.75 17.64
CA SER A 188 -12.63 -0.62 18.97
C SER A 188 -11.74 0.60 19.08
N CYS A 189 -10.84 0.82 18.12
CA CYS A 189 -9.99 2.00 18.08
C CYS A 189 -10.80 3.31 17.99
N ARG A 190 -11.94 3.28 17.30
CA ARG A 190 -12.85 4.43 17.15
C ARG A 190 -13.85 4.59 18.29
N ARG A 191 -13.83 3.69 19.29
CA ARG A 191 -14.76 3.68 20.45
C ARG A 191 -16.23 3.76 20.05
N GLN A 192 -16.64 3.00 19.03
CA GLN A 192 -18.03 3.02 18.56
C GLN A 192 -18.93 1.96 19.19
N TRP A 193 -18.51 1.39 20.31
CA TRP A 193 -19.26 0.34 21.03
C TRP A 193 -20.34 0.87 21.96
N ASP A 194 -20.50 2.19 22.07
CA ASP A 194 -21.60 2.80 22.80
C ASP A 194 -22.96 2.42 22.16
N ASP A 195 -22.98 2.18 20.84
CA ASP A 195 -24.11 1.56 20.17
C ASP A 195 -24.01 0.02 20.24
N ARG A 196 -24.72 -0.56 21.21
CA ARG A 196 -24.79 -2.02 21.39
C ARG A 196 -25.35 -2.76 20.17
N ARG A 197 -26.18 -2.12 19.35
CA ARG A 197 -26.70 -2.75 18.12
C ARG A 197 -25.60 -2.87 17.08
N ALA A 198 -24.79 -1.82 16.92
CA ALA A 198 -23.64 -1.87 16.02
C ALA A 198 -22.65 -2.97 16.43
N LEU A 199 -22.35 -3.09 17.73
CA LEU A 199 -21.51 -4.18 18.23
C LEU A 199 -22.14 -5.57 17.97
N ALA A 200 -23.43 -5.74 18.24
CA ALA A 200 -24.13 -7.00 18.00
C ALA A 200 -24.12 -7.40 16.52
N VAL A 201 -24.32 -6.44 15.61
CA VAL A 201 -24.25 -6.66 14.15
C VAL A 201 -22.84 -7.09 13.74
N GLN A 202 -21.78 -6.49 14.31
CA GLN A 202 -20.40 -6.87 14.00
C GLN A 202 -20.05 -8.26 14.56
N LEU A 203 -20.50 -8.61 15.76
CA LEU A 203 -20.30 -9.95 16.33
C LEU A 203 -21.08 -11.02 15.56
N ALA A 204 -22.31 -10.72 15.14
CA ALA A 204 -23.10 -11.60 14.29
C ALA A 204 -22.42 -11.80 12.92
N GLY A 205 -21.93 -10.72 12.31
CA GLY A 205 -21.08 -10.80 11.10
C GLY A 205 -19.86 -11.69 11.34
N ALA A 206 -19.09 -11.45 12.40
CA ALA A 206 -17.93 -12.28 12.74
C ALA A 206 -18.28 -13.77 12.89
N ALA A 207 -19.42 -14.09 13.52
CA ALA A 207 -19.90 -15.46 13.63
C ALA A 207 -20.30 -16.06 12.28
N VAL A 208 -20.98 -15.31 11.41
CA VAL A 208 -21.39 -15.75 10.06
C VAL A 208 -20.17 -16.04 9.18
N TRP A 209 -19.20 -15.12 9.09
CA TRP A 209 -17.96 -15.35 8.33
C TRP A 209 -17.10 -16.44 8.97
N GLY A 210 -17.10 -16.54 10.30
CA GLY A 210 -16.49 -17.64 11.05
C GLY A 210 -17.04 -18.99 10.65
N GLY A 211 -18.36 -19.14 10.65
CA GLY A 211 -19.05 -20.35 10.21
C GLY A 211 -18.78 -20.67 8.75
N LEU A 212 -18.84 -19.67 7.87
CA LEU A 212 -18.55 -19.83 6.44
C LEU A 212 -17.13 -20.36 6.21
N ALA A 213 -16.14 -19.82 6.93
CA ALA A 213 -14.76 -20.29 6.86
C ALA A 213 -14.61 -21.75 7.30
N VAL A 214 -15.26 -22.15 8.40
CA VAL A 214 -15.23 -23.54 8.89
C VAL A 214 -15.92 -24.50 7.91
N VAL A 215 -17.05 -24.11 7.34
CA VAL A 215 -17.74 -24.93 6.32
C VAL A 215 -16.84 -25.10 5.10
N ALA A 216 -16.16 -24.03 4.66
CA ALA A 216 -15.26 -24.09 3.52
C ALA A 216 -14.01 -24.95 3.77
N THR A 217 -13.53 -25.14 5.01
CA THR A 217 -12.38 -26.03 5.27
C THR A 217 -12.70 -27.52 5.17
N VAL A 218 -13.98 -27.90 5.29
CA VAL A 218 -14.43 -29.30 5.20
C VAL A 218 -15.13 -29.62 3.88
N ALA A 219 -15.36 -28.62 3.04
CA ALA A 219 -15.98 -28.77 1.72
C ALA A 219 -14.96 -29.28 0.67
N SER A 220 -15.47 -29.74 -0.48
CA SER A 220 -14.62 -30.00 -1.65
C SER A 220 -13.98 -28.70 -2.15
N ALA A 221 -12.85 -28.79 -2.86
CA ALA A 221 -12.09 -27.62 -3.29
C ALA A 221 -12.92 -26.60 -4.11
N ASP A 222 -13.81 -27.10 -4.98
CA ASP A 222 -14.65 -26.23 -5.81
C ASP A 222 -15.73 -25.54 -4.99
N VAL A 223 -16.39 -26.29 -4.08
CA VAL A 223 -17.40 -25.74 -3.18
C VAL A 223 -16.76 -24.73 -2.22
N ALA A 224 -15.58 -25.04 -1.67
CA ALA A 224 -14.82 -24.13 -0.84
C ALA A 224 -14.49 -22.83 -1.60
N GLY A 225 -14.05 -22.93 -2.85
CA GLY A 225 -13.78 -21.78 -3.70
C GLY A 225 -15.01 -20.92 -3.97
N VAL A 226 -16.17 -21.53 -4.26
CA VAL A 226 -17.44 -20.80 -4.44
C VAL A 226 -17.87 -20.12 -3.14
N LEU A 227 -17.81 -20.82 -2.01
CA LEU A 227 -18.16 -20.27 -0.70
C LEU A 227 -17.28 -19.09 -0.33
N VAL A 228 -15.97 -19.18 -0.57
CA VAL A 228 -15.03 -18.08 -0.36
C VAL A 228 -15.38 -16.92 -1.29
N GLY A 229 -15.50 -17.14 -2.60
CA GLY A 229 -15.80 -16.08 -3.56
C GLY A 229 -17.11 -15.34 -3.24
N VAL A 230 -18.18 -16.06 -2.93
CA VAL A 230 -19.47 -15.47 -2.50
C VAL A 230 -19.33 -14.74 -1.17
N GLY A 231 -18.58 -15.30 -0.21
CA GLY A 231 -18.33 -14.67 1.09
C GLY A 231 -17.67 -13.29 0.97
N TRP A 232 -16.72 -13.14 0.05
CA TRP A 232 -16.11 -11.85 -0.28
C TRP A 232 -17.12 -10.88 -0.92
N PHE A 233 -17.97 -11.33 -1.85
CA PHE A 233 -19.01 -10.47 -2.42
C PHE A 233 -20.05 -9.99 -1.41
N VAL A 234 -20.47 -10.87 -0.50
CA VAL A 234 -21.37 -10.50 0.59
C VAL A 234 -20.72 -9.45 1.48
N HIS A 235 -19.40 -9.55 1.72
CA HIS A 235 -18.67 -8.56 2.49
C HIS A 235 -18.56 -7.23 1.76
N ALA A 236 -18.36 -7.22 0.44
CA ALA A 236 -18.41 -5.99 -0.34
C ALA A 236 -19.77 -5.26 -0.19
N GLY A 237 -20.87 -6.01 -0.07
CA GLY A 237 -22.19 -5.45 0.25
C GLY A 237 -22.25 -4.83 1.65
N TRP A 238 -21.64 -5.49 2.64
CA TRP A 238 -21.47 -4.99 4.00
C TRP A 238 -20.65 -3.70 4.02
N ASP A 239 -19.54 -3.65 3.30
CA ASP A 239 -18.70 -2.46 3.14
C ASP A 239 -19.46 -1.31 2.47
N ALA A 240 -20.23 -1.59 1.43
CA ALA A 240 -21.05 -0.57 0.76
C ALA A 240 -22.10 0.05 1.71
N TRP A 241 -22.65 -0.76 2.63
CA TRP A 241 -23.54 -0.26 3.67
C TRP A 241 -22.79 0.69 4.62
N TYR A 242 -21.64 0.28 5.17
CA TYR A 242 -20.85 1.11 6.08
C TYR A 242 -20.21 2.34 5.41
N HIS A 243 -19.93 2.28 4.12
CA HIS A 243 -19.54 3.45 3.34
C HIS A 243 -20.64 4.51 3.31
N ARG A 244 -21.91 4.10 3.13
CA ARG A 244 -23.06 5.01 3.11
C ARG A 244 -23.34 5.59 4.48
N THR A 245 -23.43 4.74 5.52
CA THR A 245 -23.75 5.19 6.89
C THR A 245 -22.61 5.95 7.55
N GLY A 246 -21.36 5.66 7.19
CA GLY A 246 -20.18 6.25 7.83
C GLY A 246 -19.97 5.79 9.28
N THR A 247 -20.55 4.64 9.64
CA THR A 247 -20.44 4.03 10.96
C THR A 247 -19.39 2.92 10.95
N VAL A 248 -18.87 2.57 12.13
CA VAL A 248 -17.83 1.56 12.44
C VAL A 248 -16.45 1.85 11.84
N VAL A 249 -16.35 2.05 10.53
CA VAL A 249 -15.09 2.28 9.81
C VAL A 249 -15.10 3.62 9.06
N PRO A 250 -13.92 4.20 8.74
CA PRO A 250 -13.85 5.39 7.88
C PRO A 250 -14.43 5.12 6.49
N ARG A 251 -15.14 6.10 5.90
CA ARG A 251 -15.73 5.99 4.55
C ARG A 251 -14.72 5.57 3.48
N GLY A 252 -13.50 6.09 3.53
CA GLY A 252 -12.44 5.72 2.60
C GLY A 252 -12.00 4.25 2.76
N TYR A 253 -11.93 3.75 3.99
CA TYR A 253 -11.61 2.35 4.26
C TYR A 253 -12.71 1.42 3.72
N ALA A 254 -13.98 1.72 4.00
CA ALA A 254 -15.11 0.96 3.47
C ALA A 254 -15.14 0.96 1.93
N LEU A 255 -14.83 2.10 1.28
CA LEU A 255 -14.76 2.16 -0.18
C LEU A 255 -13.61 1.30 -0.74
N TRP A 256 -12.44 1.38 -0.12
CA TRP A 256 -11.28 0.56 -0.50
C TRP A 256 -11.59 -0.93 -0.35
N CYS A 257 -12.12 -1.33 0.81
CA CYS A 257 -12.49 -2.71 1.13
C CYS A 257 -13.55 -3.23 0.16
N ALA A 258 -14.63 -2.49 -0.09
CA ALA A 258 -15.67 -2.90 -1.04
C ALA A 258 -15.12 -3.21 -2.44
N VAL A 259 -14.22 -2.37 -2.94
CA VAL A 259 -13.65 -2.53 -4.28
C VAL A 259 -12.65 -3.69 -4.33
N PHE A 260 -11.82 -3.82 -3.29
CA PHE A 260 -10.91 -4.94 -3.13
C PHE A 260 -11.70 -6.27 -3.07
N ASP A 261 -12.73 -6.33 -2.25
CA ASP A 261 -13.55 -7.51 -2.02
C ASP A 261 -14.31 -7.97 -3.28
N VAL A 262 -14.82 -7.03 -4.08
CA VAL A 262 -15.40 -7.35 -5.40
C VAL A 262 -14.34 -7.96 -6.32
N GLY A 263 -13.13 -7.38 -6.36
CA GLY A 263 -12.03 -7.91 -7.17
C GLY A 263 -11.62 -9.32 -6.75
N VAL A 264 -11.45 -9.54 -5.44
CA VAL A 264 -11.10 -10.86 -4.87
C VAL A 264 -12.20 -11.87 -5.12
N GLY A 265 -13.46 -11.52 -4.81
CA GLY A 265 -14.61 -12.39 -4.99
C GLY A 265 -14.78 -12.81 -6.45
N LEU A 266 -14.71 -11.85 -7.37
CA LEU A 266 -14.89 -12.12 -8.81
C LEU A 266 -13.78 -13.01 -9.36
N THR A 267 -12.51 -12.67 -9.10
CA THR A 267 -11.37 -13.45 -9.58
C THR A 267 -11.34 -14.85 -8.98
N THR A 268 -11.73 -15.01 -7.71
CA THR A 268 -11.88 -16.33 -7.07
C THR A 268 -12.96 -17.17 -7.76
N LEU A 269 -14.14 -16.60 -8.04
CA LEU A 269 -15.21 -17.33 -8.73
C LEU A 269 -14.80 -17.70 -10.16
N LEU A 270 -14.17 -16.78 -10.90
CA LEU A 270 -13.64 -17.06 -12.23
C LEU A 270 -12.62 -18.20 -12.18
N ALA A 271 -11.72 -18.20 -11.20
CA ALA A 271 -10.72 -19.25 -11.02
C ALA A 271 -11.34 -20.64 -10.77
N VAL A 272 -12.47 -20.71 -10.06
CA VAL A 272 -13.20 -21.97 -9.86
C VAL A 272 -13.89 -22.43 -11.14
N LEU A 273 -14.50 -21.49 -11.88
CA LEU A 273 -15.21 -21.79 -13.13
C LEU A 273 -14.28 -22.18 -14.29
N SER A 274 -12.99 -21.81 -14.21
CA SER A 274 -11.99 -22.07 -15.25
C SER A 274 -11.13 -23.31 -15.00
N ARG A 275 -11.40 -24.09 -13.95
CA ARG A 275 -10.74 -25.37 -13.66
C ARG A 275 -11.42 -26.51 -14.40
#